data_AF-A0A840N7A4-F1
#
_entry.id   AF-A0A840N7A4-F1
#
_cell.length_a   1.000
_cell.length_b   1.000
_cell.length_c   1.000
_cell.angle_alpha   90.00
_cell.angle_beta   90.00
_cell.angle_gamma   90.00
#
_symmetry.space_group_name_H-M   'P 1'
#
loop_
_entity.id
_entity.type
_entity.pdbx_description
1 polymer ?
#
loop_
_entity_poly.entity_id
_entity_poly.type
_entity_poly.pdbx_seq_one_letter_code
_entity_poly.pdbx_strand_id
1 'polypeptide(L)' 'MALYFDTKVSVESFVDMEAGVTMRHEVDELNDRITLVFGRDEFVLLLGRETLECVVEAGRLALAQLSAAAVSEE' A
#
# COMPACT_ATOMS: atom_id res chain seq x y z
N MET A 1 16.79 16.65 0.39
CA MET A 1 16.24 17.47 1.48
C MET A 1 15.23 18.43 0.88
N ALA A 2 13.96 18.05 0.88
CA ALA A 2 12.86 18.95 0.54
C ALA A 2 11.99 19.11 1.79
N LEU A 3 12.05 20.30 2.39
CA LEU A 3 11.14 20.77 3.42
C LEU A 3 9.95 21.39 2.69
N TYR A 4 8.76 20.80 2.88
CA TYR A 4 7.47 21.12 2.23
C TYR A 4 7.35 20.72 0.75
N PHE A 5 6.82 19.51 0.55
CA PHE A 5 6.15 19.12 -0.69
C PHE A 5 4.66 18.92 -0.35
N ASP A 6 3.82 19.84 -0.81
CA ASP A 6 2.36 19.66 -0.87
C ASP A 6 2.04 18.79 -2.10
N THR A 7 2.46 17.53 -2.02
CA THR A 7 1.85 16.44 -2.78
C THR A 7 1.45 15.43 -1.74
N LYS A 8 0.16 15.08 -1.69
CA LYS A 8 -0.45 14.18 -0.70
C LYS A 8 0.17 12.77 -0.61
N VAL A 9 1.22 12.50 -1.39
CA VAL A 9 2.15 11.37 -1.27
C VAL A 9 3.52 11.86 -1.78
N SER A 10 4.60 11.59 -1.03
CA SER A 10 5.98 11.65 -1.55
C SER A 10 6.69 10.37 -1.12
N VAL A 11 7.07 9.55 -2.09
CA VAL A 11 7.84 8.32 -1.87
C VAL A 11 9.21 8.54 -2.52
N GLU A 12 10.23 8.80 -1.70
CA GLU A 12 11.61 9.05 -2.18
C GLU A 12 12.42 7.75 -2.40
N SER A 13 11.82 6.57 -2.19
CA SER A 13 12.49 5.28 -2.40
C SER A 13 11.55 4.21 -2.96
N PHE A 14 12.00 3.50 -3.99
CA PHE A 14 11.29 2.33 -4.53
C PHE A 14 11.63 1.10 -3.69
N VAL A 15 10.62 0.37 -3.25
CA VAL A 15 10.76 -0.88 -2.49
C VAL A 15 10.14 -1.99 -3.32
N ASP A 16 10.97 -2.94 -3.73
CA ASP A 16 10.48 -4.17 -4.36
C ASP A 16 10.08 -5.16 -3.26
N MET A 17 8.83 -5.64 -3.31
CA MET A 17 8.28 -6.57 -2.33
C MET A 17 8.05 -7.92 -3.00
N GLU A 18 9.00 -8.83 -2.80
CA GLU A 18 8.88 -10.20 -3.26
C GLU A 18 7.92 -11.03 -2.38
N ALA A 19 7.57 -12.22 -2.85
CA ALA A 19 6.78 -13.17 -2.08
C ALA A 19 7.49 -13.50 -0.74
N GLY A 20 6.74 -13.49 0.36
CA GLY A 20 7.25 -13.84 1.70
C GLY A 20 7.70 -12.67 2.56
N VAL A 21 7.55 -11.42 2.10
CA VAL A 21 7.71 -10.24 2.97
C VAL A 21 6.68 -10.26 4.09
N THR A 22 7.14 -10.15 5.33
CA THR A 22 6.25 -10.01 6.50
C THR A 22 5.47 -8.72 6.42
N MET A 23 4.16 -8.81 6.58
CA MET A 23 3.26 -7.65 6.64
C MET A 23 2.43 -7.72 7.91
N ARG A 24 2.27 -6.58 8.57
CA ARG A 24 1.36 -6.41 9.71
C ARG A 24 0.59 -5.12 9.57
N HIS A 25 -0.56 -5.05 10.21
CA HIS A 25 -1.37 -3.84 10.28
C HIS A 25 -1.75 -3.54 11.72
N GLU A 26 -1.89 -2.26 12.01
CA GLU A 26 -2.43 -1.74 13.26
C GLU A 26 -3.56 -0.77 12.93
N VAL A 27 -4.67 -0.86 13.67
CA VAL A 27 -5.82 0.03 13.51
C VAL A 27 -5.92 0.94 14.71
N ASP A 28 -5.96 2.24 14.46
CA ASP A 28 -6.24 3.27 15.45
C ASP A 28 -7.68 3.74 15.26
N GLU A 29 -8.59 3.14 16.03
CA GLU A 29 -10.02 3.45 15.99
C GLU A 29 -10.33 4.88 16.47
N LEU A 30 -9.48 5.46 17.32
CA LEU A 30 -9.70 6.80 17.87
C LEU A 30 -9.41 7.88 16.82
N ASN A 31 -8.40 7.64 15.98
CA ASN A 31 -8.00 8.58 14.94
C ASN A 31 -8.50 8.20 13.53
N ASP A 32 -9.26 7.10 13.41
CA ASP A 32 -9.74 6.52 12.15
C ASP A 32 -8.60 6.30 11.14
N ARG A 33 -7.50 5.71 11.63
CA ARG A 33 -6.26 5.50 10.88
C ARG A 33 -5.82 4.04 10.91
N ILE A 34 -5.09 3.67 9.87
CA ILE A 34 -4.47 2.37 9.73
C ILE A 34 -2.99 2.56 9.43
N THR A 35 -2.16 1.80 10.14
CA THR A 35 -0.73 1.69 9.89
C THR A 35 -0.44 0.33 9.27
N LEU A 36 0.08 0.32 8.05
CA LEU A 36 0.60 -0.88 7.39
C LEU A 36 2.12 -0.90 7.53
N VAL A 37 2.68 -2.02 7.96
CA VAL A 37 4.10 -2.19 8.16
C VAL A 37 4.60 -3.36 7.33
N PHE A 38 5.67 -3.14 6.56
CA PHE A 38 6.28 -4.11 5.65
C PHE A 38 7.73 -4.39 6.05
N GLY A 39 8.17 -5.63 5.86
CA GLY A 39 9.51 -6.09 6.22
C GLY A 39 9.67 -6.24 7.74
N ARG A 40 10.89 -6.09 8.24
CA ARG A 40 11.18 -6.10 9.69
C ARG A 40 10.99 -4.71 10.29
N ASP A 41 9.82 -4.13 10.08
CA ASP A 41 9.44 -2.76 10.50
C ASP A 41 10.18 -1.63 9.75
N GLU A 42 10.71 -1.91 8.56
CA GLU A 42 11.53 -0.96 7.79
C GLU A 42 10.69 0.02 6.97
N PHE A 43 9.47 -0.37 6.59
CA PHE A 43 8.58 0.44 5.77
C PHE A 43 7.22 0.57 6.44
N VAL A 44 6.76 1.80 6.62
CA VAL A 44 5.51 2.12 7.31
C VAL A 44 4.66 3.02 6.42
N LEU A 45 3.42 2.62 6.18
CA LEU A 45 2.42 3.39 5.45
C LEU A 45 1.25 3.71 6.38
N LEU A 46 1.06 5.00 6.67
CA LEU A 46 -0.05 5.49 7.47
C LEU A 46 -1.17 6.02 6.55
N LEU A 47 -2.38 5.49 6.71
CA LEU A 47 -3.54 5.80 5.88
C LEU A 47 -4.73 6.18 6.75
N GLY A 48 -5.57 7.09 6.26
CA GLY A 48 -6.94 7.23 6.75
C GLY A 48 -7.86 6.22 6.07
N ARG A 49 -9.05 5.99 6.64
CA ARG A 49 -10.06 5.04 6.12
C ARG A 49 -10.35 5.22 4.63
N GLU A 50 -10.73 6.43 4.20
CA GLU A 50 -11.08 6.69 2.78
C GLU A 50 -9.92 6.38 1.84
N THR A 51 -8.68 6.71 2.24
CA THR A 51 -7.50 6.43 1.41
C THR A 51 -7.21 4.93 1.36
N LEU A 52 -7.40 4.21 2.47
CA LEU A 52 -7.28 2.75 2.50
C LEU A 52 -8.31 2.10 1.56
N GLU A 53 -9.56 2.56 1.55
CA GLU A 53 -10.59 2.07 0.62
C GLU A 53 -10.17 2.27 -0.85
N CYS A 54 -9.62 3.45 -1.19
CA CYS A 54 -9.08 3.68 -2.53
C CYS A 54 -7.93 2.73 -2.89
N VAL A 55 -6.99 2.50 -1.97
CA VAL A 55 -5.85 1.58 -2.17
C VAL A 55 -6.34 0.14 -2.36
N VAL A 56 -7.31 -0.30 -1.57
CA VAL A 56 -7.90 -1.63 -1.68
C VAL A 56 -8.60 -1.81 -3.02
N GLU A 57 -9.41 -0.85 -3.47
CA GLU A 57 -10.10 -0.98 -4.76
C GLU A 57 -9.11 -0.94 -5.93
N ALA A 58 -8.09 -0.07 -5.88
CA ALA A 58 -7.04 -0.05 -6.89
C ALA A 58 -6.29 -1.39 -6.95
N GLY A 59 -5.92 -1.96 -5.81
CA GLY A 59 -5.29 -3.28 -5.73
C GLY A 59 -6.20 -4.40 -6.26
N ARG A 60 -7.48 -4.37 -5.94
CA ARG A 60 -8.49 -5.34 -6.43
C ARG A 60 -8.61 -5.29 -7.95
N LEU A 61 -8.69 -4.10 -8.53
CA LEU A 61 -8.75 -3.91 -9.98
C LEU A 61 -7.47 -4.41 -10.68
N ALA A 62 -6.30 -4.11 -10.12
CA ALA A 62 -5.02 -4.60 -10.65
C ALA A 62 -4.93 -6.13 -10.61
N LEU A 63 -5.33 -6.77 -9.50
CA LEU A 63 -5.36 -8.22 -9.38
C LEU A 63 -6.29 -8.87 -10.40
N ALA A 64 -7.47 -8.29 -10.64
CA ALA A 64 -8.40 -8.77 -11.66
C ALA A 64 -7.77 -8.72 -13.07
N GLN A 65 -7.04 -7.64 -13.38
CA GLN A 65 -6.35 -7.50 -14.67
C GLN A 65 -5.22 -8.52 -14.84
N LEU A 66 -4.39 -8.72 -13.81
CA LEU A 66 -3.32 -9.74 -13.84
C LEU A 66 -3.89 -11.15 -14.01
N SER A 67 -5.01 -11.44 -13.35
CA SER A 67 -5.68 -12.74 -13.46
C SER A 67 -6.27 -12.95 -14.86
N ALA A 68 -6.84 -11.92 -15.48
CA ALA A 68 -7.35 -12.00 -16.85
C ALA A 68 -6.23 -12.14 -17.90
N ALA A 69 -5.07 -11.50 -17.67
CA ALA A 69 -3.91 -11.64 -18.52
C ALA A 69 -3.37 -13.08 -18.51
N ALA A 70 -3.31 -13.72 -17.34
CA ALA A 70 -2.86 -15.11 -17.22
C ALA A 70 -3.76 -16.12 -17.98
N VAL A 71 -5.05 -15.82 -18.16
CA VAL A 71 -6.01 -16.69 -18.88
C VAL A 71 -5.93 -16.49 -20.41
N SER A 72 -5.34 -15.39 -20.89
CA SER A 72 -5.27 -15.07 -22.32
C SER A 72 -4.04 -15.68 -23.02
N GLU A 73 -3.16 -16.35 -22.27
CA GLU A 73 -1.91 -16.96 -22.77
C GLU A 73 -1.98 -18.50 -22.90
N GLU A 74 -3.15 -19.12 -22.70
CA GLU A 74 -3.41 -20.56 -22.90
C GLU A 74 -4.07 -20.90 -24.25
#